data_AF-A0A6G0UCA4-F1
#
_entry.id   AF-A0A6G0UCA4-F1
#
_cell.length_a   1.000
_cell.length_b   1.000
_cell.length_c   1.000
_cell.angle_alpha   90.00
_cell.angle_beta   90.00
_cell.angle_gamma   90.00
#
_symmetry.space_group_name_H-M   'P 1'
#
loop_
_entity.id
_entity.type
_entity.pdbx_description
1 polymer ?
#
loop_
_entity_poly.entity_id
_entity_poly.type
_entity_poly.pdbx_seq_one_letter_code
_entity_poly.pdbx_strand_id
1 'polypeptide(L)'
;PGRMLLTIVSGLLLSVLTTVLAQTPVYRRFEYKHSFRAPNLSQRDGSIPFWMVTGDAIASSEQLRLAPSMRSRKGIAWNKRAFVESENFEIEMAFKVTGQGRVGADGLALWYTAQQGTLGPVFGSNDYWTGLGVMFDSFDNDNMKNNPYVSVMINDGTRSYDHQTDGTQQILTGCQKDFRNKPFPVHIKVEYSKNILTVSMTDGLTAQHRFELCMRAENIFLPRNGYFGISAATGALAGSFFI
;
A
#
# COMPACT_ATOMS: atom_id res chain seq x y z
N PRO A 1 64.17 -46.55 -6.45
CA PRO A 1 63.01 -47.13 -5.74
C PRO A 1 62.74 -46.40 -4.41
N GLY A 2 61.76 -45.52 -4.21
CA GLY A 2 60.80 -44.86 -5.08
C GLY A 2 60.35 -43.60 -4.31
N ARG A 3 60.73 -42.42 -4.79
CA ARG A 3 60.20 -41.12 -4.33
C ARG A 3 58.94 -40.85 -5.13
N MET A 4 57.81 -41.36 -4.68
CA MET A 4 56.52 -41.10 -5.34
C MET A 4 55.40 -41.15 -4.30
N LEU A 5 55.39 -40.20 -3.36
CA LEU A 5 54.24 -40.01 -2.48
C LEU A 5 54.21 -38.61 -1.86
N LEU A 6 54.54 -37.56 -2.62
CA LEU A 6 54.49 -36.19 -2.11
C LEU A 6 54.13 -35.16 -3.18
N THR A 7 53.12 -35.41 -4.02
CA THR A 7 52.71 -34.43 -5.04
C THR A 7 51.25 -34.52 -5.48
N ILE A 8 50.31 -34.94 -4.62
CA ILE A 8 48.87 -34.92 -4.98
C ILE A 8 47.97 -34.27 -3.93
N VAL A 9 48.46 -33.93 -2.73
CA VAL A 9 47.58 -33.33 -1.69
C VAL A 9 47.60 -31.80 -1.68
N SER A 10 48.52 -31.14 -2.38
CA SER A 10 48.63 -29.67 -2.37
C SER A 10 47.90 -28.96 -3.53
N GLY A 11 47.13 -29.69 -4.35
CA GLY A 11 46.42 -29.16 -5.52
C GLY A 11 44.90 -29.05 -5.36
N LEU A 12 44.34 -29.54 -4.26
CA LEU A 12 42.89 -29.49 -3.97
C LEU A 12 42.51 -28.45 -2.91
N LEU A 13 43.43 -27.53 -2.60
CA LEU A 13 43.07 -26.21 -2.07
C LEU A 13 42.75 -25.24 -3.24
N LEU A 14 42.11 -25.78 -4.29
CA LEU A 14 41.45 -24.99 -5.30
C LEU A 14 40.25 -24.35 -4.62
N SER A 15 40.49 -23.17 -4.03
CA SER A 15 39.54 -22.07 -3.96
C SER A 15 38.08 -22.51 -4.05
N VAL A 16 37.55 -23.11 -2.99
CA VAL A 16 36.15 -22.90 -2.65
C VAL A 16 36.08 -21.43 -2.26
N LEU A 17 36.09 -20.58 -3.28
CA LEU A 17 35.66 -19.21 -3.19
C LEU A 17 34.17 -19.36 -2.90
N THR A 18 33.83 -19.56 -1.64
CA THR A 18 32.50 -19.28 -1.13
C THR A 18 32.30 -17.80 -1.40
N THR A 19 31.77 -17.49 -2.58
CA THR A 19 31.09 -16.24 -2.83
C THR A 19 29.86 -16.29 -1.94
N VAL A 20 30.07 -16.04 -0.65
CA VAL A 20 29.01 -15.53 0.21
C VAL A 20 28.57 -14.29 -0.52
N LEU A 21 27.43 -14.36 -1.21
CA LEU A 21 26.73 -13.19 -1.69
C LEU A 21 26.44 -12.38 -0.43
N ALA A 22 27.37 -11.48 -0.08
CA ALA A 22 27.18 -10.55 0.99
C ALA A 22 25.92 -9.76 0.60
N GLN A 23 24.80 -10.09 1.24
CA GLN A 23 23.61 -9.29 1.12
C GLN A 23 23.99 -7.93 1.67
N THR A 24 24.19 -6.95 0.78
CA THR A 24 24.43 -5.57 1.16
C THR A 24 23.37 -5.18 2.18
N PRO A 25 23.74 -4.65 3.35
CA PRO A 25 22.77 -4.33 4.39
C PRO A 25 21.74 -3.35 3.83
N VAL A 26 20.45 -3.67 4.00
CA VAL A 26 19.36 -2.79 3.58
C VAL A 26 19.27 -1.66 4.61
N TYR A 27 19.66 -0.45 4.21
CA TYR A 27 19.52 0.74 5.03
C TYR A 27 18.13 1.33 4.88
N ARG A 28 17.38 1.44 5.98
CA ARG A 28 16.06 2.11 6.01
C ARG A 28 16.24 3.52 6.56
N ARG A 29 15.71 4.50 5.84
CA ARG A 29 15.65 5.91 6.26
C ARG A 29 14.20 6.36 6.31
N PHE A 30 13.81 6.97 7.42
CA PHE A 30 12.48 7.55 7.57
C PHE A 30 12.39 8.89 6.82
N GLU A 31 11.43 9.01 5.92
CA GLU A 31 11.26 10.22 5.10
C GLU A 31 10.06 11.06 5.55
N TYR A 32 10.31 11.94 6.52
CA TYR A 32 9.27 12.77 7.17
C TYR A 32 8.45 13.63 6.20
N LYS A 33 9.00 14.00 5.03
CA LYS A 33 8.28 14.78 4.01
C LYS A 33 7.18 13.98 3.31
N HIS A 34 7.25 12.65 3.41
CA HIS A 34 6.32 11.68 2.84
C HIS A 34 5.53 10.94 3.91
N SER A 35 5.40 11.53 5.10
CA SER A 35 4.74 10.86 6.23
C SER A 35 3.96 11.86 7.08
N PHE A 36 2.94 11.37 7.77
CA PHE A 36 2.26 12.02 8.87
C PHE A 36 1.88 10.94 9.89
N ARG A 37 1.74 11.30 11.17
CA ARG A 37 1.32 10.37 12.23
C ARG A 37 0.79 11.14 13.43
N ALA A 38 0.01 10.44 14.26
CA ALA A 38 -0.36 10.93 15.58
C ALA A 38 0.81 10.83 16.59
N PRO A 39 0.80 11.63 17.67
CA PRO A 39 -0.05 12.82 17.87
C PRO A 39 0.45 14.01 17.03
N ASN A 40 -0.40 15.03 16.86
CA ASN A 40 -0.14 16.24 16.06
C ASN A 40 -0.05 16.00 14.54
N LEU A 41 -0.90 15.10 14.04
CA LEU A 41 -1.05 14.81 12.62
C LEU A 41 -1.40 16.07 11.81
N SER A 42 -2.36 16.86 12.30
CA SER A 42 -2.75 18.14 11.70
C SER A 42 -2.25 19.34 12.51
N GLN A 43 -2.02 20.44 11.81
CA GLN A 43 -1.86 21.77 12.41
C GLN A 43 -3.20 22.31 12.92
N ARG A 44 -3.17 23.45 13.62
CA ARG A 44 -4.37 24.10 14.18
C ARG A 44 -5.39 24.53 13.12
N ASP A 45 -4.93 24.75 11.89
CA ASP A 45 -5.76 25.09 10.72
C ASP A 45 -6.32 23.85 10.00
N GLY A 46 -6.07 22.64 10.53
CA GLY A 46 -6.49 21.37 9.92
C GLY A 46 -5.59 20.91 8.78
N SER A 47 -4.52 21.63 8.44
CA SER A 47 -3.59 21.23 7.39
C SER A 47 -2.61 20.15 7.88
N ILE A 48 -2.28 19.20 7.01
CA ILE A 48 -1.22 18.22 7.24
C ILE A 48 0.05 18.71 6.53
N PRO A 49 1.18 18.91 7.23
CA PRO A 49 2.43 19.35 6.60
C PRO A 49 2.80 18.44 5.43
N PHE A 50 3.17 19.02 4.28
CA PHE A 50 3.52 18.31 3.03
C PHE A 50 2.40 17.55 2.33
N TRP A 51 1.18 17.51 2.85
CA TRP A 51 0.05 16.81 2.23
C TRP A 51 -1.06 17.79 1.84
N MET A 52 -1.72 17.50 0.72
CA MET A 52 -2.97 18.14 0.32
C MET A 52 -4.11 17.24 0.79
N VAL A 53 -5.10 17.81 1.45
CA VAL A 53 -6.32 17.11 1.89
C VAL A 53 -7.49 17.77 1.18
N THR A 54 -8.30 16.98 0.46
CA THR A 54 -9.40 17.51 -0.37
C THR A 54 -10.64 16.60 -0.33
N GLY A 55 -11.77 17.12 -0.79
CA GLY A 55 -13.07 16.43 -0.74
C GLY A 55 -13.69 16.48 0.65
N ASP A 56 -14.31 15.38 1.08
CA ASP A 56 -14.90 15.20 2.40
C ASP A 56 -13.87 14.79 3.47
N ALA A 57 -12.58 14.77 3.14
CA ALA A 57 -11.52 14.40 4.06
C ALA A 57 -11.30 15.48 5.13
N ILE A 58 -11.25 15.06 6.41
CA ILE A 58 -11.08 15.93 7.57
C ILE A 58 -9.93 15.40 8.42
N ALA A 59 -8.91 16.23 8.64
CA ALA A 59 -7.79 15.91 9.51
C ALA A 59 -8.01 16.45 10.93
N SER A 60 -7.56 15.69 11.93
CA SER A 60 -7.42 16.12 13.32
C SER A 60 -5.99 15.86 13.82
N SER A 61 -5.70 16.17 15.09
CA SER A 61 -4.40 15.86 15.69
C SER A 61 -4.10 14.36 15.78
N GLU A 62 -5.13 13.52 15.79
CA GLU A 62 -5.01 12.08 16.06
C GLU A 62 -5.20 11.19 14.84
N GLN A 63 -5.92 11.67 13.81
CA GLN A 63 -6.24 10.84 12.64
C GLN A 63 -6.67 11.71 11.45
N LEU A 64 -6.56 11.14 10.27
CA LEU A 64 -7.19 11.64 9.06
C LEU A 64 -8.43 10.79 8.77
N ARG A 65 -9.62 11.40 8.78
CA ARG A 65 -10.85 10.77 8.29
C ARG A 65 -11.00 11.08 6.81
N LEU A 66 -10.85 10.09 5.93
CA LEU A 66 -10.94 10.29 4.48
C LEU A 66 -12.39 10.41 3.99
N ALA A 67 -13.27 9.53 4.46
CA ALA A 67 -14.70 9.62 4.17
C ALA A 67 -15.50 9.32 5.44
N PRO A 68 -16.52 10.14 5.78
CA PRO A 68 -17.40 9.86 6.91
C PRO A 68 -18.43 8.77 6.53
N SER A 69 -19.07 8.18 7.55
CA SER A 69 -20.18 7.24 7.39
C SER A 69 -21.48 7.93 6.92
N MET A 70 -21.40 8.60 5.77
CA MET A 70 -22.51 9.14 4.99
C MET A 70 -22.41 8.59 3.56
N ARG A 71 -23.53 8.57 2.82
CA ARG A 71 -23.55 8.10 1.43
C ARG A 71 -22.83 9.10 0.51
N SER A 72 -22.27 8.58 -0.58
CA SER A 72 -21.72 9.36 -1.69
C SER A 72 -20.65 10.39 -1.28
N ARG A 73 -19.72 9.97 -0.41
CA ARG A 73 -18.61 10.80 0.07
C ARG A 73 -17.31 10.36 -0.56
N LYS A 74 -16.41 11.31 -0.78
CA LYS A 74 -15.10 11.08 -1.37
C LYS A 74 -14.09 12.00 -0.73
N GLY A 75 -12.98 11.45 -0.28
CA GLY A 75 -11.89 12.28 0.23
C GLY A 75 -10.56 11.66 -0.08
N ILE A 76 -9.58 12.52 -0.32
CA ILE A 76 -8.23 12.13 -0.66
C ILE A 76 -7.22 12.95 0.15
N ALA A 77 -6.08 12.34 0.42
CA ALA A 77 -4.87 13.03 0.82
C ALA A 77 -3.71 12.63 -0.08
N TRP A 78 -3.01 13.62 -0.63
CA TRP A 78 -1.89 13.40 -1.55
C TRP A 78 -0.67 14.17 -1.12
N ASN A 79 0.50 13.54 -1.19
CA ASN A 79 1.75 14.23 -0.89
C ASN A 79 2.00 15.34 -1.93
N LYS A 80 2.50 16.49 -1.47
CA LYS A 80 2.84 17.65 -2.32
C LYS A 80 4.14 17.44 -3.10
N ARG A 81 4.96 16.47 -2.71
CA ARG A 81 6.28 16.21 -3.26
C ARG A 81 6.34 14.81 -3.84
N ALA A 82 6.96 14.72 -5.01
CA ALA A 82 7.37 13.44 -5.57
C ALA A 82 8.47 12.83 -4.69
N PHE A 83 8.48 11.51 -4.58
CA PHE A 83 9.52 10.74 -3.90
C PHE A 83 10.75 10.60 -4.79
N VAL A 84 11.82 11.31 -4.45
CA VAL A 84 13.05 11.38 -5.27
C VAL A 84 14.27 10.78 -4.56
N GLU A 85 14.10 10.40 -3.29
CA GLU A 85 15.16 9.99 -2.39
C GLU A 85 15.72 8.59 -2.72
N SER A 86 14.93 7.72 -3.36
CA SER A 86 15.30 6.34 -3.66
C SER A 86 14.40 5.74 -4.76
N GLU A 87 14.91 4.74 -5.48
CA GLU A 87 14.09 3.90 -6.39
C GLU A 87 13.34 2.78 -5.64
N ASN A 88 13.68 2.54 -4.38
CA ASN A 88 13.07 1.56 -3.49
C ASN A 88 12.41 2.27 -2.31
N PHE A 89 11.25 1.79 -1.88
CA PHE A 89 10.52 2.37 -0.75
C PHE A 89 9.77 1.32 0.05
N GLU A 90 9.45 1.70 1.29
CA GLU A 90 8.59 0.96 2.20
C GLU A 90 7.55 1.95 2.74
N ILE A 91 6.27 1.63 2.58
CA ILE A 91 5.16 2.39 3.15
C ILE A 91 4.58 1.55 4.28
N GLU A 92 4.46 2.12 5.47
CA GLU A 92 3.62 1.57 6.54
C GLU A 92 2.43 2.52 6.75
N MET A 93 1.22 1.98 6.64
CA MET A 93 -0.02 2.72 6.86
C MET A 93 -0.88 1.98 7.88
N ALA A 94 -1.23 2.66 8.97
CA ALA A 94 -2.26 2.22 9.89
C ALA A 94 -3.61 2.76 9.43
N PHE A 95 -4.67 1.97 9.50
CA PHE A 95 -6.01 2.43 9.16
C PHE A 95 -7.09 1.70 9.96
N LYS A 96 -8.27 2.31 10.05
CA LYS A 96 -9.50 1.69 10.53
C LYS A 96 -10.64 1.94 9.56
N VAL A 97 -11.36 0.87 9.22
CA VAL A 97 -12.63 0.93 8.50
C VAL A 97 -13.74 0.53 9.45
N THR A 98 -14.66 1.44 9.76
CA THR A 98 -15.77 1.18 10.68
C THR A 98 -17.13 1.41 10.02
N GLY A 99 -18.14 0.64 10.40
CA GLY A 99 -19.51 0.82 9.92
C GLY A 99 -20.50 -0.02 10.72
N GLN A 100 -21.75 0.44 10.82
CA GLN A 100 -22.78 -0.21 11.63
C GLN A 100 -23.17 -1.62 11.14
N GLY A 101 -22.89 -1.94 9.87
CA GLY A 101 -23.22 -3.23 9.26
C GLY A 101 -22.02 -4.13 8.96
N ARG A 102 -22.32 -5.42 8.74
CA ARG A 102 -21.36 -6.43 8.25
C ARG A 102 -20.84 -6.14 6.84
N VAL A 103 -21.58 -5.33 6.08
CA VAL A 103 -21.18 -4.80 4.78
C VAL A 103 -21.04 -3.29 4.89
N GLY A 104 -20.02 -2.73 4.24
CA GLY A 104 -19.80 -1.29 4.09
C GLY A 104 -19.19 -1.06 2.72
N ALA A 105 -19.34 0.14 2.19
CA ALA A 105 -18.90 0.47 0.84
C ALA A 105 -18.25 1.86 0.82
N ASP A 106 -17.42 2.20 -0.15
CA ASP A 106 -16.91 1.33 -1.23
C ASP A 106 -15.56 0.74 -0.82
N GLY A 107 -14.69 1.57 -0.24
CA GLY A 107 -13.39 1.13 0.27
C GLY A 107 -12.41 2.29 0.41
N LEU A 108 -11.14 1.94 0.55
CA LEU A 108 -10.03 2.89 0.49
C LEU A 108 -8.96 2.40 -0.47
N ALA A 109 -8.10 3.29 -0.94
CA ALA A 109 -6.95 2.95 -1.75
C ALA A 109 -5.69 3.70 -1.30
N LEU A 110 -4.55 3.01 -1.40
CA LEU A 110 -3.20 3.55 -1.24
C LEU A 110 -2.55 3.64 -2.63
N TRP A 111 -1.90 4.75 -2.91
CA TRP A 111 -1.41 5.10 -4.23
C TRP A 111 0.08 5.42 -4.24
N TYR A 112 0.76 5.01 -5.30
CA TYR A 112 2.04 5.57 -5.73
C TYR A 112 1.98 5.82 -7.24
N THR A 113 1.86 7.09 -7.62
CA THR A 113 1.42 7.49 -8.97
C THR A 113 2.30 8.59 -9.56
N ALA A 114 2.45 8.62 -10.88
CA ALA A 114 3.30 9.60 -11.55
C ALA A 114 2.78 11.05 -11.39
N GLN A 115 1.47 11.22 -11.22
CA GLN A 115 0.82 12.50 -10.98
C GLN A 115 0.06 12.47 -9.67
N GLN A 116 -0.15 13.65 -9.07
CA GLN A 116 -1.04 13.77 -7.92
C GLN A 116 -2.47 13.43 -8.33
N GLY A 117 -3.14 12.62 -7.51
CA GLY A 117 -4.53 12.27 -7.74
C GLY A 117 -5.48 13.44 -7.52
N THR A 118 -6.62 13.39 -8.19
CA THR A 118 -7.74 14.31 -8.00
C THR A 118 -8.98 13.52 -7.58
N LEU A 119 -10.05 14.19 -7.13
CA LEU A 119 -11.28 13.49 -6.76
C LEU A 119 -11.90 12.77 -7.98
N GLY A 120 -12.36 11.54 -7.78
CA GLY A 120 -12.94 10.76 -8.88
C GLY A 120 -13.63 9.47 -8.44
N PRO A 121 -13.92 8.55 -9.37
CA PRO A 121 -14.71 7.35 -9.08
C PRO A 121 -13.93 6.27 -8.33
N VAL A 122 -12.62 6.16 -8.52
CA VAL A 122 -11.82 5.01 -8.05
C VAL A 122 -11.44 5.17 -6.58
N PHE A 123 -12.26 4.60 -5.69
CA PHE A 123 -12.10 4.72 -4.23
C PHE A 123 -11.88 6.17 -3.77
N GLY A 124 -12.55 7.12 -4.45
CA GLY A 124 -12.48 8.55 -4.19
C GLY A 124 -11.47 9.32 -5.04
N SER A 125 -10.54 8.65 -5.71
CA SER A 125 -9.55 9.24 -6.60
C SER A 125 -9.96 9.17 -8.08
N ASN A 126 -9.28 9.92 -8.94
CA ASN A 126 -9.48 9.91 -10.38
C ASN A 126 -9.25 8.52 -10.99
N ASP A 127 -9.98 8.27 -12.06
CA ASP A 127 -9.72 7.16 -12.95
C ASP A 127 -8.52 7.48 -13.85
N TYR A 128 -7.95 6.47 -14.49
CA TYR A 128 -6.74 6.54 -15.32
C TYR A 128 -5.55 7.12 -14.54
N TRP A 129 -4.72 6.23 -13.98
CA TRP A 129 -3.47 6.63 -13.32
C TRP A 129 -2.29 5.90 -13.97
N THR A 130 -1.11 6.50 -13.84
CA THR A 130 0.15 5.82 -14.16
C THR A 130 0.84 5.46 -12.86
N GLY A 131 0.92 4.17 -12.52
CA GLY A 131 1.57 3.67 -11.31
C GLY A 131 0.76 2.61 -10.58
N LEU A 132 0.93 2.58 -9.26
CA LEU A 132 0.38 1.59 -8.33
C LEU A 132 -0.88 2.12 -7.65
N GLY A 133 -1.94 1.30 -7.68
CA GLY A 133 -3.05 1.35 -6.74
C GLY A 133 -3.10 0.06 -5.91
N VAL A 134 -3.19 0.20 -4.59
CA VAL A 134 -3.51 -0.88 -3.64
C VAL A 134 -4.90 -0.61 -3.11
N MET A 135 -5.88 -1.39 -3.54
CA MET A 135 -7.29 -1.20 -3.25
C MET A 135 -7.72 -2.11 -2.10
N PHE A 136 -8.50 -1.56 -1.18
CA PHE A 136 -9.10 -2.29 -0.07
C PHE A 136 -10.59 -2.24 -0.29
N ASP A 137 -11.07 -3.20 -1.07
CA ASP A 137 -12.45 -3.27 -1.46
C ASP A 137 -13.28 -3.92 -0.35
N SER A 138 -14.28 -3.17 0.11
CA SER A 138 -15.16 -3.62 1.19
C SER A 138 -16.53 -4.10 0.71
N PHE A 139 -16.88 -3.81 -0.53
CA PHE A 139 -18.19 -4.06 -1.09
C PHE A 139 -18.09 -5.05 -2.25
N ASP A 140 -19.05 -5.97 -2.32
CA ASP A 140 -19.09 -7.03 -3.31
C ASP A 140 -19.97 -6.56 -4.48
N ASN A 141 -19.38 -5.91 -5.49
CA ASN A 141 -20.15 -5.41 -6.64
C ASN A 141 -20.52 -6.54 -7.61
N ASP A 142 -19.67 -7.57 -7.72
CA ASP A 142 -19.82 -8.69 -8.67
C ASP A 142 -20.67 -9.86 -8.12
N ASN A 143 -21.04 -9.82 -6.84
CA ASN A 143 -21.76 -10.83 -6.07
C ASN A 143 -21.03 -12.20 -5.99
N MET A 144 -19.70 -12.21 -6.07
CA MET A 144 -18.89 -13.42 -5.96
C MET A 144 -18.56 -13.81 -4.50
N LYS A 145 -18.93 -12.98 -3.51
CA LYS A 145 -18.75 -13.23 -2.06
C LYS A 145 -17.29 -13.41 -1.65
N ASN A 146 -16.40 -12.68 -2.29
CA ASN A 146 -14.95 -12.69 -2.11
C ASN A 146 -14.42 -11.43 -1.37
N ASN A 147 -15.30 -10.50 -0.96
CA ASN A 147 -14.95 -9.27 -0.22
C ASN A 147 -15.08 -9.46 1.32
N PRO A 148 -14.36 -8.68 2.16
CA PRO A 148 -13.39 -7.67 1.79
C PRO A 148 -12.15 -8.25 1.12
N TYR A 149 -11.69 -7.58 0.07
CA TYR A 149 -10.59 -8.03 -0.77
C TYR A 149 -9.55 -6.93 -0.91
N VAL A 150 -8.28 -7.31 -0.83
CA VAL A 150 -7.16 -6.38 -0.97
C VAL A 150 -6.49 -6.72 -2.29
N SER A 151 -6.52 -5.79 -3.24
CA SER A 151 -6.01 -6.01 -4.58
C SER A 151 -4.97 -4.98 -4.97
N VAL A 152 -4.12 -5.37 -5.91
CA VAL A 152 -3.14 -4.48 -6.51
C VAL A 152 -3.41 -4.36 -8.00
N MET A 153 -3.44 -3.14 -8.49
CA MET A 153 -3.50 -2.84 -9.91
C MET A 153 -2.38 -1.89 -10.29
N ILE A 154 -1.65 -2.26 -11.35
CA ILE A 154 -0.69 -1.40 -12.03
C ILE A 154 -1.36 -0.87 -13.28
N ASN A 155 -1.32 0.44 -13.47
CA ASN A 155 -1.94 1.10 -14.61
C ASN A 155 -0.90 2.00 -15.29
N ASP A 156 -1.00 2.10 -16.60
CA ASP A 156 -0.13 2.91 -17.47
C ASP A 156 -0.82 4.23 -17.88
N GLY A 157 -2.02 4.48 -17.37
CA GLY A 157 -2.87 5.63 -17.70
C GLY A 157 -3.89 5.34 -18.79
N THR A 158 -3.93 4.12 -19.34
CA THR A 158 -4.82 3.79 -20.47
C THR A 158 -6.10 3.07 -20.06
N ARG A 159 -6.12 2.44 -18.88
CA ARG A 159 -7.24 1.60 -18.43
C ARG A 159 -8.10 2.33 -17.42
N SER A 160 -9.42 2.28 -17.64
CA SER A 160 -10.43 2.68 -16.66
C SER A 160 -10.62 1.54 -15.65
N TYR A 161 -10.74 1.84 -14.36
CA TYR A 161 -11.02 0.81 -13.35
C TYR A 161 -12.48 0.34 -13.40
N ASP A 162 -12.69 -0.97 -13.54
CA ASP A 162 -14.03 -1.56 -13.61
C ASP A 162 -14.60 -1.88 -12.22
N HIS A 163 -15.32 -0.91 -11.66
CA HIS A 163 -16.05 -1.09 -10.38
C HIS A 163 -17.19 -2.11 -10.42
N GLN A 164 -17.68 -2.52 -11.60
CA GLN A 164 -18.79 -3.49 -11.66
C GLN A 164 -18.31 -4.92 -11.39
N THR A 165 -17.04 -5.18 -11.67
CA THR A 165 -16.42 -6.51 -11.54
C THR A 165 -15.29 -6.51 -10.50
N ASP A 166 -15.26 -5.53 -9.60
CA ASP A 166 -14.19 -5.28 -8.63
C ASP A 166 -12.78 -5.22 -9.26
N GLY A 167 -12.69 -4.91 -10.56
CA GLY A 167 -11.45 -4.91 -11.32
C GLY A 167 -10.87 -6.31 -11.56
N THR A 168 -11.66 -7.38 -11.49
CA THR A 168 -11.19 -8.79 -11.54
C THR A 168 -10.24 -9.08 -12.72
N GLN A 169 -10.47 -8.48 -13.90
CA GLN A 169 -9.61 -8.68 -15.09
C GLN A 169 -8.39 -7.73 -15.14
N GLN A 170 -8.27 -6.82 -14.18
CA GLN A 170 -7.30 -5.73 -14.16
C GLN A 170 -6.34 -5.84 -12.97
N ILE A 171 -6.75 -6.56 -11.94
CA ILE A 171 -5.95 -6.86 -10.75
C ILE A 171 -4.76 -7.75 -11.15
N LEU A 172 -3.58 -7.34 -10.71
CA LEU A 172 -2.36 -8.13 -10.84
C LEU A 172 -2.40 -9.32 -9.88
N THR A 173 -2.71 -9.06 -8.61
CA THR A 173 -2.83 -10.06 -7.54
C THR A 173 -3.46 -9.41 -6.31
N GLY A 174 -3.86 -10.23 -5.33
CA GLY A 174 -4.49 -9.77 -4.11
C GLY A 174 -4.69 -10.88 -3.09
N CYS A 175 -5.34 -10.56 -1.98
CA CYS A 175 -5.71 -11.51 -0.95
C CYS A 175 -7.07 -11.15 -0.33
N GLN A 176 -7.81 -12.17 0.09
CA GLN A 176 -9.03 -11.98 0.87
C GLN A 176 -8.64 -11.77 2.33
N LYS A 177 -8.90 -10.57 2.85
CA LYS A 177 -8.61 -10.18 4.23
C LYS A 177 -9.71 -9.26 4.72
N ASP A 178 -10.45 -9.71 5.73
CA ASP A 178 -11.37 -8.82 6.42
C ASP A 178 -10.59 -7.79 7.23
N PHE A 179 -10.71 -6.53 6.87
CA PHE A 179 -10.08 -5.38 7.53
C PHE A 179 -11.12 -4.44 8.20
N ARG A 180 -12.40 -4.80 8.18
CA ARG A 180 -13.48 -3.96 8.71
C ARG A 180 -13.73 -4.25 10.18
N ASN A 181 -14.16 -3.22 10.90
CA ASN A 181 -14.64 -3.31 12.28
C ASN A 181 -13.69 -4.07 13.22
N LYS A 182 -12.38 -3.98 12.97
CA LYS A 182 -11.36 -4.60 13.81
C LYS A 182 -11.16 -3.83 15.12
N PRO A 183 -10.88 -4.53 16.23
CA PRO A 183 -10.65 -3.87 17.52
C PRO A 183 -9.45 -2.92 17.47
N PHE A 184 -8.35 -3.35 16.83
CA PHE A 184 -7.15 -2.55 16.65
C PHE A 184 -7.04 -2.03 15.20
N PRO A 185 -6.26 -0.95 14.95
CA PRO A 185 -5.91 -0.54 13.60
C PRO A 185 -5.29 -1.69 12.80
N VAL A 186 -5.68 -1.80 11.54
CA VAL A 186 -5.01 -2.67 10.58
C VAL A 186 -3.80 -1.93 10.05
N HIS A 187 -2.63 -2.58 10.06
CA HIS A 187 -1.41 -2.06 9.50
C HIS A 187 -1.16 -2.75 8.17
N ILE A 188 -0.95 -1.99 7.11
CA ILE A 188 -0.41 -2.48 5.84
C ILE A 188 1.04 -2.04 5.72
N LYS A 189 1.88 -2.92 5.19
CA LYS A 189 3.22 -2.62 4.76
C LYS A 189 3.38 -2.97 3.28
N VAL A 190 3.73 -1.96 2.48
CA VAL A 190 3.99 -2.06 1.03
C VAL A 190 5.47 -1.82 0.80
N GLU A 191 6.18 -2.87 0.39
CA GLU A 191 7.61 -2.83 0.09
C GLU A 191 7.81 -2.94 -1.43
N TYR A 192 8.44 -1.93 -2.03
CA TYR A 192 8.88 -1.96 -3.41
C TYR A 192 10.40 -1.88 -3.46
N SER A 193 11.04 -2.97 -3.89
CA SER A 193 12.50 -3.06 -3.95
C SER A 193 12.95 -3.92 -5.12
N LYS A 194 13.86 -3.41 -5.94
CA LYS A 194 14.42 -4.11 -7.12
C LYS A 194 13.33 -4.71 -8.02
N ASN A 195 12.30 -3.93 -8.34
CA ASN A 195 11.14 -4.32 -9.16
C ASN A 195 10.28 -5.44 -8.56
N ILE A 196 10.38 -5.66 -7.25
CA ILE A 196 9.55 -6.60 -6.51
C ILE A 196 8.64 -5.82 -5.57
N LEU A 197 7.34 -6.04 -5.71
CA LEU A 197 6.31 -5.51 -4.84
C LEU A 197 5.89 -6.59 -3.85
N THR A 198 5.92 -6.28 -2.56
CA THR A 198 5.42 -7.14 -1.49
C THR A 198 4.43 -6.36 -0.65
N VAL A 199 3.23 -6.91 -0.46
CA VAL A 199 2.21 -6.34 0.42
C VAL A 199 1.96 -7.31 1.57
N SER A 200 2.03 -6.80 2.78
CA SER A 200 1.73 -7.55 4.00
C SER A 200 0.83 -6.74 4.91
N MET A 201 0.04 -7.41 5.75
CA MET A 201 -0.88 -6.73 6.65
C MET A 201 -1.15 -7.49 7.94
N THR A 202 -1.55 -6.77 8.97
CA THR A 202 -2.02 -7.34 10.24
C THR A 202 -3.50 -7.72 10.16
N ASP A 203 -3.96 -8.58 11.07
CA ASP A 203 -5.37 -8.98 11.17
C ASP A 203 -6.25 -7.99 11.95
N GLY A 204 -5.63 -7.00 12.60
CA GLY A 204 -6.29 -6.03 13.47
C GLY A 204 -6.94 -6.63 14.74
N LEU A 205 -6.67 -7.90 15.06
CA LEU A 205 -7.25 -8.60 16.21
C LEU A 205 -6.44 -8.40 17.49
N THR A 206 -5.16 -8.07 17.35
CA THR A 206 -4.23 -7.85 18.48
C THR A 206 -3.51 -6.50 18.34
N ALA A 207 -2.98 -6.00 19.45
CA ALA A 207 -2.18 -4.77 19.44
C ALA A 207 -0.78 -4.98 18.83
N GLN A 208 -0.34 -6.23 18.68
CA GLN A 208 0.96 -6.56 18.10
C GLN A 208 0.93 -6.49 16.57
N HIS A 209 1.95 -5.89 15.97
CA HIS A 209 2.06 -5.77 14.51
C HIS A 209 2.61 -7.06 13.88
N ARG A 210 1.81 -8.12 13.90
CA ARG A 210 2.13 -9.38 13.21
C ARG A 210 1.73 -9.26 11.74
N PHE A 211 2.67 -8.85 10.90
CA PHE A 211 2.45 -8.78 9.45
C PHE A 211 2.36 -10.18 8.83
N GLU A 212 1.29 -10.42 8.09
CA GLU A 212 1.09 -11.61 7.27
C GLU A 212 1.18 -11.23 5.80
N LEU A 213 1.79 -12.09 4.98
CA LEU A 213 1.88 -11.87 3.55
C LEU A 213 0.48 -11.85 2.93
N CYS A 214 0.17 -10.78 2.19
CA CYS A 214 -1.02 -10.70 1.35
C CYS A 214 -0.67 -11.10 -0.08
N MET A 215 0.33 -10.45 -0.67
CA MET A 215 0.78 -10.74 -2.02
C MET A 215 2.27 -10.44 -2.22
N ARG A 216 2.85 -11.07 -3.24
CA ARG A 216 4.17 -10.74 -3.77
C ARG A 216 4.15 -10.84 -5.29
N ALA A 217 4.69 -9.84 -5.96
CA ALA A 217 4.77 -9.80 -7.42
C ALA A 217 6.14 -9.27 -7.85
N GLU A 218 6.69 -9.87 -8.90
CA GLU A 218 8.00 -9.53 -9.46
C GLU A 218 7.83 -8.90 -10.84
N ASN A 219 8.90 -8.29 -11.37
CA ASN A 219 8.88 -7.57 -12.66
C ASN A 219 7.86 -6.42 -12.69
N ILE A 220 7.72 -5.71 -11.56
CA ILE A 220 6.87 -4.53 -11.43
C ILE A 220 7.69 -3.29 -11.75
N PHE A 221 7.18 -2.45 -12.66
CA PHE A 221 7.82 -1.20 -13.06
C PHE A 221 6.92 -0.02 -12.69
N LEU A 222 7.32 0.72 -11.66
CA LEU A 222 6.62 1.91 -11.19
C LEU A 222 7.26 3.19 -11.77
N PRO A 223 6.50 4.29 -11.90
CA PRO A 223 7.06 5.57 -12.34
C PRO A 223 8.16 6.05 -11.38
N ARG A 224 9.23 6.62 -11.96
CA ARG A 224 10.22 7.37 -11.19
C ARG A 224 9.58 8.66 -10.67
N ASN A 225 9.95 9.08 -9.47
CA ASN A 225 9.47 10.33 -8.88
C ASN A 225 7.94 10.39 -8.74
N GLY A 226 7.33 9.31 -8.25
CA GLY A 226 5.89 9.26 -8.01
C GLY A 226 5.47 9.96 -6.71
N TYR A 227 4.18 10.19 -6.59
CA TYR A 227 3.53 10.78 -5.43
C TYR A 227 2.79 9.71 -4.64
N PHE A 228 2.95 9.76 -3.31
CA PHE A 228 2.14 8.96 -2.40
C PHE A 228 0.77 9.61 -2.20
N GLY A 229 -0.27 8.79 -2.21
CA GLY A 229 -1.64 9.24 -2.01
C GLY A 229 -2.47 8.20 -1.30
N ILE A 230 -3.55 8.64 -0.67
CA ILE A 230 -4.55 7.81 -0.03
C ILE A 230 -5.92 8.40 -0.33
N SER A 231 -6.89 7.54 -0.59
CA SER A 231 -8.26 7.94 -0.90
C SER A 231 -9.26 6.99 -0.28
N ALA A 232 -10.46 7.49 0.00
CA ALA A 232 -11.59 6.63 0.30
C ALA A 232 -12.88 7.19 -0.31
N ALA A 233 -13.83 6.30 -0.55
CA ALA A 233 -15.16 6.65 -0.97
C ALA A 233 -16.22 5.81 -0.28
N THR A 234 -17.43 6.38 -0.18
CA THR A 234 -18.64 5.67 0.20
C THR A 234 -19.66 5.72 -0.93
N GLY A 235 -20.24 4.57 -1.26
CA GLY A 235 -21.36 4.45 -2.18
C GLY A 235 -22.71 4.55 -1.48
N ALA A 236 -23.59 3.59 -1.77
CA ALA A 236 -24.93 3.50 -1.17
C ALA A 236 -24.90 3.06 0.31
N LEU A 237 -23.89 2.26 0.68
CA LEU A 237 -23.60 1.92 2.07
C LEU A 237 -22.53 2.87 2.61
N ALA A 238 -22.61 3.11 3.92
CA ALA A 238 -21.73 4.03 4.59
C ALA A 238 -20.68 3.28 5.43
N GLY A 239 -19.44 3.74 5.34
CA GLY A 239 -18.33 3.39 6.21
C GLY A 239 -17.56 4.65 6.59
N SER A 240 -16.89 4.63 7.74
CA SER A 240 -15.89 5.64 8.07
C SER A 240 -14.50 5.07 7.86
N PHE A 241 -13.67 5.81 7.14
CA PHE A 241 -12.32 5.43 6.77
C PHE A 241 -11.33 6.36 7.46
N PHE A 242 -10.49 5.80 8.32
CA PHE A 242 -9.53 6.52 9.15
C PHE A 242 -8.12 6.04 8.86
N ILE A 243 -7.19 6.98 8.81
CA ILE A 243 -5.75 6.78 8.67
C ILE A 243 -5.05 7.39 9.89
#